data_AF-A0A348USE6-F1
#
_entry.id   AF-A0A348USE6-F1
#
_cell.length_a   1.000
_cell.length_b   1.000
_cell.length_c   1.000
_cell.angle_alpha   90.00
_cell.angle_beta   90.00
_cell.angle_gamma   90.00
#
_symmetry.space_group_name_H-M   'P 1'
#
loop_
_entity.id
_entity.type
_entity.pdbx_description
1 polymer ?
#
loop_
_entity_poly.entity_id
_entity_poly.type
_entity_poly.pdbx_seq_one_letter_code
_entity_poly.pdbx_strand_id
1 'polypeptide(L)'
;MYTQSATFFRRRALILVKENILLTILLTLMKKIITPGMCFRRLAVFMLGFFIFSAGVSSGHAESVCEHVTLAWLQTQVSIPKDAELVFKKEQGVLCEAVLSINGGLAPVYAGKDFIVAGQMYKNGVSITRMTMSSLSEVADAERKKAKEKEAKDVEMRKSFFKLHGPELADLVSLSFAPGGVSDKFIYVISDPACSHCKALLDGLEEVAAEADLALKLVIYPVLGENSKAMTAHVICEHLGYGAYKTMKKIGPAKGCEKANQRINKTFDLLNKADVSFVPLVVAHDGSWVVEGNDICSVREHLGLDPGTGEKGGGCKKDQED
;
A
#
# COMPACT_ATOMS: atom_id res chain seq x y z
N MET A 1 -14.25 3.46 37.71
CA MET A 1 -13.86 2.05 37.92
C MET A 1 -12.60 1.82 37.09
N TYR A 2 -11.37 2.14 37.50
CA TYR A 2 -10.57 1.72 38.68
C TYR A 2 -10.28 0.21 38.73
N THR A 3 -9.31 -0.27 37.93
CA THR A 3 -8.35 -1.33 38.27
C THR A 3 -7.32 -1.53 37.15
N GLN A 4 -6.22 -0.76 37.14
CA GLN A 4 -5.05 -1.10 36.30
C GLN A 4 -3.70 -0.55 36.81
N SER A 5 -3.54 -0.36 38.12
CA SER A 5 -2.31 0.25 38.69
C SER A 5 -1.52 -0.66 39.65
N ALA A 6 -2.01 -1.87 39.96
CA ALA A 6 -1.41 -2.70 41.02
C ALA A 6 -0.26 -3.63 40.57
N THR A 7 -0.12 -3.92 39.28
CA THR A 7 0.90 -4.86 38.75
C THR A 7 2.24 -4.21 38.42
N PHE A 8 2.28 -2.90 38.16
CA PHE A 8 3.52 -2.17 37.83
C PHE A 8 4.40 -1.92 39.07
N PHE A 9 3.80 -1.73 40.25
CA PHE A 9 4.55 -1.44 41.48
C PHE A 9 5.27 -2.67 42.09
N ARG A 10 4.79 -3.90 41.85
CA ARG A 10 5.41 -5.11 42.41
C ARG A 10 6.74 -5.49 41.78
N ARG A 11 7.01 -5.13 40.52
CA ARG A 11 8.29 -5.45 39.86
C ARG A 11 9.44 -4.52 40.25
N ARG A 12 9.16 -3.26 40.60
CA ARG A 12 10.22 -2.33 41.06
C ARG A 12 10.70 -2.61 42.49
N ALA A 13 9.82 -3.11 43.36
CA ALA A 13 10.20 -3.47 44.73
C ALA A 13 11.16 -4.67 44.82
N LEU A 14 11.09 -5.62 43.87
CA LEU A 14 11.95 -6.81 43.90
C LEU A 14 13.41 -6.54 43.46
N ILE A 15 13.64 -5.48 42.69
CA ILE A 15 14.98 -5.11 42.20
C ILE A 15 15.77 -4.37 43.29
N LEU A 16 15.11 -3.46 44.03
CA LEU A 16 15.74 -2.70 45.12
C LEU A 16 16.16 -3.55 46.33
N VAL A 17 15.49 -4.67 46.59
CA VAL A 17 15.85 -5.57 47.71
C VAL A 17 17.09 -6.41 47.39
N LYS A 18 17.34 -6.74 46.11
CA LYS A 18 18.51 -7.55 45.70
C LYS A 18 19.83 -6.76 45.73
N GLU A 19 19.81 -5.47 45.40
CA GLU A 19 21.01 -4.63 45.45
C GLU A 19 21.49 -4.37 46.89
N ASN A 20 20.57 -4.25 47.84
CA ASN A 20 20.90 -3.99 49.24
C ASN A 20 21.51 -5.21 49.96
N ILE A 21 21.10 -6.43 49.59
CA ILE A 21 21.65 -7.67 50.15
C ILE A 21 23.10 -7.90 49.68
N LEU A 22 23.40 -7.60 48.41
CA LEU A 22 24.75 -7.74 47.87
C LEU A 22 25.72 -6.77 48.54
N LEU A 23 25.30 -5.52 48.75
CA LEU A 23 26.10 -4.50 49.44
C LEU A 23 26.38 -4.87 50.90
N THR A 24 25.39 -5.43 51.58
CA THR A 24 25.53 -5.86 52.98
C THR A 24 26.45 -7.07 53.11
N ILE A 25 26.39 -8.04 52.19
CA ILE A 25 27.32 -9.19 52.15
C ILE A 25 28.75 -8.73 51.86
N LEU A 26 28.94 -7.78 50.93
CA LEU A 26 30.26 -7.22 50.61
C LEU A 26 30.87 -6.48 51.82
N LEU A 27 30.08 -5.65 52.51
CA LEU A 27 30.50 -4.93 53.72
C LEU A 27 30.85 -5.88 54.88
N THR A 28 30.15 -7.01 54.99
CA THR A 28 30.42 -8.00 56.05
C THR A 28 31.69 -8.80 55.77
N LEU A 29 31.98 -9.08 54.50
CA LEU A 29 33.23 -9.74 54.08
C LEU A 29 34.46 -8.83 54.27
N MET A 30 34.33 -7.53 54.00
CA MET A 30 35.45 -6.58 54.21
C MET A 30 35.81 -6.39 55.69
N LYS A 31 34.83 -6.46 56.61
CA LYS A 31 35.10 -6.35 58.05
C LYS A 31 35.87 -7.54 58.64
N LYS A 32 35.81 -8.71 58.02
CA LYS A 32 36.42 -9.95 58.54
C LYS A 32 37.90 -10.14 58.17
N ILE A 33 38.44 -9.29 57.30
CA ILE A 33 39.81 -9.43 56.75
C ILE A 33 40.81 -8.49 57.47
N ILE A 34 40.34 -7.58 58.34
CA ILE A 34 41.22 -6.62 59.03
C ILE A 34 41.55 -7.12 60.44
N THR A 35 42.51 -8.06 60.52
CA THR A 35 43.22 -8.36 61.78
C THR A 35 44.39 -7.38 61.97
N PRO A 36 44.61 -6.83 63.17
CA PRO A 36 45.67 -5.88 63.43
C PRO A 36 47.01 -6.62 63.51
N GLY A 37 47.82 -6.53 62.45
CA GLY A 37 49.14 -7.17 62.43
C GLY A 37 49.71 -7.52 61.05
N MET A 38 49.06 -7.15 59.95
CA MET A 38 49.60 -7.42 58.61
C MET A 38 50.37 -6.23 58.03
N CYS A 39 51.64 -6.52 57.73
CA CYS A 39 52.65 -5.62 57.18
C CYS A 39 52.20 -4.91 55.89
N PHE A 40 52.35 -3.59 55.86
CA PHE A 40 51.86 -2.63 54.85
C PHE A 40 52.28 -2.93 53.38
N ARG A 41 53.21 -3.87 53.15
CA ARG A 41 53.68 -4.27 51.82
C ARG A 41 52.79 -5.27 51.07
N ARG A 42 51.86 -5.97 51.73
CA ARG A 42 50.98 -6.97 51.06
C ARG A 42 49.57 -6.47 50.72
N LEU A 43 49.15 -5.31 51.24
CA LEU A 43 47.82 -4.74 50.96
C LEU A 43 47.75 -4.02 49.59
N ALA A 44 48.87 -3.43 49.14
CA ALA A 44 48.94 -2.73 47.87
C ALA A 44 48.80 -3.67 46.65
N VAL A 45 49.21 -4.93 46.78
CA VAL A 45 49.11 -5.94 45.69
C VAL A 45 47.67 -6.44 45.51
N PHE A 46 46.88 -6.52 46.60
CA PHE A 46 45.48 -6.94 46.52
C PHE A 46 44.55 -5.84 46.00
N MET A 47 44.81 -4.57 46.31
CA MET A 47 44.02 -3.44 45.80
C MET A 47 44.32 -3.10 44.33
N LEU A 48 45.52 -3.41 43.81
CA LEU A 48 45.84 -3.28 42.39
C LEU A 48 45.24 -4.43 41.55
N GLY A 49 45.09 -5.63 42.12
CA GLY A 49 44.47 -6.78 41.44
C GLY A 49 42.94 -6.67 41.30
N PHE A 50 42.26 -6.00 42.23
CA PHE A 50 40.80 -5.84 42.16
C PHE A 50 40.37 -4.77 41.14
N PHE A 51 41.16 -3.70 40.97
CA PHE A 51 40.89 -2.66 39.96
C PHE A 51 41.08 -3.14 38.51
N ILE A 52 41.92 -4.15 38.29
CA ILE A 52 42.10 -4.75 36.95
C ILE A 52 40.94 -5.71 36.61
N PHE A 53 40.25 -6.29 37.60
CA PHE A 53 39.10 -7.17 37.36
C PHE A 53 37.77 -6.43 37.17
N SER A 54 37.63 -5.18 37.61
CA SER A 54 36.41 -4.38 37.44
C SER A 54 36.38 -3.50 36.17
N ALA A 55 37.49 -3.36 35.46
CA ALA A 55 37.57 -2.54 34.23
C ALA A 55 37.15 -3.28 32.93
N GLY A 56 36.73 -4.55 33.04
CA GLY A 56 36.46 -5.42 31.88
C GLY A 56 34.98 -5.69 31.58
N VAL A 57 34.02 -5.05 32.27
CA VAL A 57 32.59 -5.18 31.92
C VAL A 57 32.20 -3.97 31.09
N SER A 58 32.77 -3.88 29.88
CA SER A 58 32.14 -3.10 28.82
C SER A 58 30.81 -3.77 28.52
N SER A 59 29.72 -3.18 28.97
CA SER A 59 28.35 -3.47 28.53
C SER A 59 28.25 -3.11 27.04
N GLY A 60 28.89 -3.91 26.18
CA GLY A 60 28.65 -3.89 24.75
C GLY A 60 27.18 -4.18 24.57
N HIS A 61 26.39 -3.13 24.37
CA HIS A 61 25.02 -3.28 23.93
C HIS A 61 25.14 -3.95 22.56
N ALA A 62 24.80 -5.23 22.49
CA ALA A 62 24.66 -5.90 21.20
C ALA A 62 23.62 -5.09 20.42
N GLU A 63 24.06 -4.42 19.36
CA GLU A 63 23.23 -3.64 18.46
C GLU A 63 22.08 -4.52 17.97
N SER A 64 20.85 -4.03 18.06
CA SER A 64 19.66 -4.84 17.73
C SER A 64 19.66 -5.15 16.25
N VAL A 65 19.35 -6.40 15.89
CA VAL A 65 19.27 -6.84 14.48
C VAL A 65 18.20 -6.06 13.70
N CYS A 66 17.24 -5.47 14.42
CA CYS A 66 16.15 -4.68 13.86
C CYS A 66 16.39 -3.16 13.86
N GLU A 67 17.53 -2.68 14.37
CA GLU A 67 17.77 -1.26 14.58
C GLU A 67 17.82 -0.47 13.27
N HIS A 68 18.59 -0.96 12.29
CA HIS A 68 18.71 -0.32 10.97
C HIS A 68 17.45 -0.45 10.11
N VAL A 69 16.54 -1.36 10.45
CA VAL A 69 15.35 -1.65 9.67
C VAL A 69 14.32 -0.54 9.87
N THR A 70 14.33 0.40 8.95
CA THR A 70 13.38 1.51 8.85
C THR A 70 12.69 1.47 7.49
N LEU A 71 11.55 2.15 7.34
CA LEU A 71 10.89 2.26 6.03
C LEU A 71 11.82 2.87 4.98
N ALA A 72 12.59 3.91 5.35
CA ALA A 72 13.57 4.55 4.47
C ALA A 72 14.65 3.57 4.02
N TRP A 73 15.18 2.75 4.93
CA TRP A 73 16.14 1.70 4.56
C TRP A 73 15.51 0.66 3.63
N LEU A 74 14.29 0.18 3.93
CA LEU A 74 13.59 -0.78 3.07
C LEU A 74 13.37 -0.24 1.64
N GLN A 75 13.06 1.04 1.50
CA GLN A 75 12.89 1.73 0.21
C GLN A 75 14.18 1.81 -0.62
N THR A 76 15.35 1.69 0.01
CA THR A 76 16.63 1.56 -0.73
C THR A 76 16.82 0.19 -1.36
N GLN A 77 16.13 -0.83 -0.84
CA GLN A 77 16.29 -2.23 -1.26
C GLN A 77 15.28 -2.62 -2.33
N VAL A 78 14.05 -2.10 -2.23
CA VAL A 78 12.97 -2.37 -3.17
C VAL A 78 12.06 -1.16 -3.30
N SER A 79 11.41 -1.02 -4.46
CA SER A 79 10.39 0.01 -4.65
C SER A 79 9.18 -0.30 -3.78
N ILE A 80 8.98 0.51 -2.74
CA ILE A 80 7.83 0.43 -1.82
C ILE A 80 7.00 1.70 -2.02
N PRO A 81 5.66 1.60 -2.09
CA PRO A 81 4.79 2.77 -2.15
C PRO A 81 5.06 3.78 -1.03
N LYS A 82 4.86 5.07 -1.31
CA LYS A 82 5.17 6.15 -0.36
C LYS A 82 4.25 6.16 0.85
N ASP A 83 3.05 5.61 0.71
CA ASP A 83 2.05 5.47 1.76
C ASP A 83 2.15 4.14 2.53
N ALA A 84 3.20 3.35 2.29
CA ALA A 84 3.48 2.19 3.09
C ALA A 84 3.90 2.58 4.52
N GLU A 85 3.48 1.80 5.51
CA GLU A 85 3.81 2.03 6.91
C GLU A 85 4.48 0.78 7.51
N LEU A 86 5.55 0.96 8.28
CA LEU A 86 6.18 -0.14 9.02
C LEU A 86 5.42 -0.35 10.34
N VAL A 87 4.58 -1.38 10.39
CA VAL A 87 3.65 -1.60 11.52
C VAL A 87 4.16 -2.60 12.56
N PHE A 88 5.19 -3.38 12.24
CA PHE A 88 5.76 -4.36 13.17
C PHE A 88 7.25 -4.62 12.87
N LYS A 89 8.03 -4.86 13.93
CA LYS A 89 9.40 -5.39 13.87
C LYS A 89 9.64 -6.40 14.98
N LYS A 90 10.36 -7.48 14.66
CA LYS A 90 10.80 -8.49 15.64
C LYS A 90 12.07 -9.19 15.19
N GLU A 91 12.99 -9.41 16.12
CA GLU A 91 14.20 -10.19 15.85
C GLU A 91 13.87 -11.67 15.67
N GLN A 92 14.43 -12.27 14.62
CA GLN A 92 14.35 -13.68 14.28
C GLN A 92 15.77 -14.22 14.03
N GLY A 93 16.55 -14.34 15.10
CA GLY A 93 17.95 -14.75 15.01
C GLY A 93 18.80 -13.64 14.39
N VAL A 94 19.37 -13.89 13.21
CA VAL A 94 20.22 -12.94 12.48
C VAL A 94 19.44 -12.04 11.51
N LEU A 95 18.11 -12.20 11.46
CA LEU A 95 17.23 -11.40 10.61
C LEU A 95 16.24 -10.61 11.47
N CYS A 96 15.81 -9.47 10.95
CA CYS A 96 14.66 -8.75 11.47
C CYS A 96 13.42 -9.09 10.64
N GLU A 97 12.40 -9.66 11.27
CA GLU A 97 11.06 -9.72 10.69
C GLU A 97 10.42 -8.34 10.79
N ALA A 98 10.04 -7.77 9.64
CA ALA A 98 9.33 -6.51 9.53
C ALA A 98 8.02 -6.74 8.79
N VAL A 99 6.96 -6.02 9.17
CA VAL A 99 5.67 -6.09 8.47
C VAL A 99 5.29 -4.69 8.02
N LEU A 100 5.02 -4.58 6.73
CA LEU A 100 4.57 -3.35 6.09
C LEU A 100 3.05 -3.38 5.93
N SER A 101 2.37 -2.29 6.25
CA SER A 101 1.02 -2.00 5.77
C SER A 101 1.15 -1.32 4.40
N ILE A 102 0.52 -1.89 3.38
CA ILE A 102 0.51 -1.37 2.00
C ILE A 102 -0.93 -1.49 1.49
N ASN A 103 -1.59 -0.36 1.24
CA ASN A 103 -2.99 -0.31 0.79
C ASN A 103 -3.93 -1.16 1.68
N GLY A 104 -3.70 -1.14 3.00
CA GLY A 104 -4.46 -1.91 3.99
C GLY A 104 -4.09 -3.41 4.06
N GLY A 105 -3.25 -3.91 3.16
CA GLY A 105 -2.69 -5.26 3.25
C GLY A 105 -1.43 -5.31 4.10
N LEU A 106 -1.21 -6.41 4.82
CA LEU A 106 0.04 -6.65 5.54
C LEU A 106 1.01 -7.50 4.70
N ALA A 107 2.24 -7.03 4.57
CA ALA A 107 3.31 -7.67 3.83
C ALA A 107 4.51 -7.96 4.74
N PRO A 108 4.76 -9.22 5.13
CA PRO A 108 5.95 -9.59 5.89
C PRO A 108 7.20 -9.60 5.00
N VAL A 109 8.29 -9.07 5.53
CA VAL A 109 9.64 -9.13 4.94
C VAL A 109 10.66 -9.48 6.02
N TYR A 110 11.74 -10.13 5.61
CA TYR A 110 12.86 -10.45 6.49
C TYR A 110 14.09 -9.67 6.05
N ALA A 111 14.53 -8.74 6.88
CA ALA A 111 15.67 -7.89 6.62
C ALA A 111 16.95 -8.48 7.22
N GLY A 112 17.95 -8.68 6.38
CA GLY A 112 19.33 -8.84 6.79
C GLY A 112 20.04 -7.49 6.89
N LYS A 113 21.37 -7.49 6.87
CA LYS A 113 22.17 -6.25 6.96
C LYS A 113 22.03 -5.36 5.73
N ASP A 114 21.99 -5.96 4.54
CA ASP A 114 22.08 -5.32 3.23
C ASP A 114 21.17 -5.99 2.19
N PHE A 115 20.19 -6.77 2.64
CA PHE A 115 19.22 -7.44 1.77
C PHE A 115 17.88 -7.63 2.48
N ILE A 116 16.83 -7.86 1.68
CA ILE A 116 15.51 -8.30 2.16
C ILE A 116 15.11 -9.63 1.52
N VAL A 117 14.32 -10.43 2.23
CA VAL A 117 13.69 -11.64 1.73
C VAL A 117 12.19 -11.50 1.88
N ALA A 118 11.47 -11.56 0.75
CA ALA A 118 10.01 -11.65 0.73
C ALA A 118 9.60 -13.12 0.67
N GLY A 119 8.76 -13.57 1.60
CA GLY A 119 8.30 -14.96 1.64
C GLY A 119 7.83 -15.40 3.02
N GLN A 120 7.87 -16.71 3.25
CA GLN A 120 7.49 -17.32 4.52
C GLN A 120 8.70 -17.93 5.22
N MET A 121 8.87 -17.61 6.51
CA MET A 121 9.87 -18.22 7.38
C MET A 121 9.25 -19.40 8.12
N TYR A 122 9.93 -20.55 8.02
CA TYR A 122 9.63 -21.74 8.80
C TYR A 122 10.79 -22.03 9.76
N LYS A 123 10.46 -22.41 10.98
CA LYS A 123 11.42 -22.90 11.98
C LYS A 123 10.93 -24.22 12.53
N ASN A 124 11.71 -25.29 12.35
CA ASN A 124 11.36 -26.64 12.79
C ASN A 124 9.98 -27.11 12.29
N GLY A 125 9.67 -26.82 11.02
CA GLY A 125 8.37 -27.17 10.40
C GLY A 125 7.21 -26.24 10.76
N VAL A 126 7.41 -25.23 11.62
CA VAL A 126 6.37 -24.27 12.02
C VAL A 126 6.51 -22.96 11.25
N SER A 127 5.43 -22.47 10.65
CA SER A 127 5.41 -21.16 9.97
C SER A 127 5.40 -20.02 10.99
N ILE A 128 6.56 -19.38 11.16
CA ILE A 128 6.72 -18.22 12.02
C ILE A 128 5.94 -17.04 11.44
N THR A 129 5.99 -16.85 10.12
CA THR A 129 5.25 -15.80 9.42
C THR A 129 3.75 -15.88 9.71
N ARG A 130 3.16 -17.07 9.61
CA ARG A 130 1.72 -17.25 9.86
C ARG A 130 1.35 -16.92 11.31
N MET A 131 2.19 -17.30 12.27
CA MET A 131 1.98 -16.94 13.67
C MET A 131 2.03 -15.42 13.86
N THR A 132 3.02 -14.75 13.31
CA THR A 132 3.15 -13.28 13.37
C THR A 132 1.93 -12.61 12.72
N MET A 133 1.54 -13.03 11.52
CA MET A 133 0.37 -12.48 10.82
C MET A 133 -0.93 -12.70 11.60
N SER A 134 -1.10 -13.87 12.23
CA SER A 134 -2.27 -14.14 13.06
C SER A 134 -2.32 -13.24 14.30
N SER A 135 -1.16 -12.95 14.91
CA SER A 135 -1.06 -12.04 16.05
C SER A 135 -1.28 -10.56 15.68
N LEU A 136 -1.23 -10.23 14.39
CA LEU A 136 -1.47 -8.89 13.85
C LEU A 136 -2.85 -8.76 13.20
N SER A 137 -3.79 -9.65 13.50
CA SER A 137 -5.15 -9.59 12.94
C SER A 137 -5.84 -8.25 13.21
N GLU A 138 -5.81 -7.76 14.45
CA GLU A 138 -6.40 -6.45 14.80
C GLU A 138 -5.72 -5.29 14.06
N VAL A 139 -4.40 -5.36 13.88
CA VAL A 139 -3.65 -4.37 13.08
C VAL A 139 -4.06 -4.45 11.61
N ALA A 140 -4.17 -5.66 11.06
CA ALA A 140 -4.61 -5.85 9.69
C ALA A 140 -6.01 -5.27 9.46
N ASP A 141 -6.95 -5.49 10.38
CA ASP A 141 -8.31 -4.98 10.26
C ASP A 141 -8.37 -3.46 10.40
N ALA A 142 -7.58 -2.87 11.30
CA ALA A 142 -7.45 -1.42 11.41
C ALA A 142 -6.87 -0.79 10.13
N GLU A 143 -5.81 -1.38 9.57
CA GLU A 143 -5.17 -0.90 8.34
C GLU A 143 -6.09 -1.04 7.12
N ARG A 144 -6.82 -2.16 7.00
CA ARG A 144 -7.85 -2.35 5.96
C ARG A 144 -8.96 -1.30 6.08
N LYS A 145 -9.44 -1.05 7.30
CA LYS A 145 -10.49 -0.06 7.53
C LYS A 145 -10.01 1.34 7.13
N LYS A 146 -8.81 1.74 7.56
CA LYS A 146 -8.17 3.01 7.19
C LYS A 146 -8.02 3.14 5.67
N ALA A 147 -7.60 2.07 4.99
CA ALA A 147 -7.49 2.05 3.53
C ALA A 147 -8.85 2.25 2.83
N LYS A 148 -9.90 1.54 3.28
CA LYS A 148 -11.26 1.70 2.74
C LYS A 148 -11.83 3.10 2.97
N GLU A 149 -11.61 3.69 4.15
CA GLU A 149 -12.03 5.05 4.46
C GLU A 149 -11.31 6.08 3.58
N LYS A 150 -10.01 5.89 3.35
CA LYS A 150 -9.23 6.71 2.42
C LYS A 150 -9.76 6.58 0.99
N GLU A 151 -9.95 5.36 0.51
CA GLU A 151 -10.49 5.07 -0.83
C GLU A 151 -11.86 5.71 -1.04
N ALA A 152 -12.79 5.56 -0.08
CA ALA A 152 -14.11 6.19 -0.14
C ALA A 152 -14.01 7.71 -0.20
N LYS A 153 -13.10 8.32 0.58
CA LYS A 153 -12.85 9.76 0.52
C LYS A 153 -12.29 10.20 -0.83
N ASP A 154 -11.36 9.44 -1.39
CA ASP A 154 -10.74 9.72 -2.69
C ASP A 154 -11.79 9.64 -3.81
N VAL A 155 -12.68 8.65 -3.77
CA VAL A 155 -13.83 8.51 -4.69
C VAL A 155 -14.77 9.72 -4.57
N GLU A 156 -15.13 10.16 -3.36
CA GLU A 156 -16.00 11.32 -3.17
C GLU A 156 -15.37 12.64 -3.64
N MET A 157 -14.05 12.81 -3.44
CA MET A 157 -13.30 13.93 -4.00
C MET A 157 -13.33 13.91 -5.54
N ARG A 158 -13.13 12.74 -6.15
CA ARG A 158 -13.19 12.58 -7.61
C ARG A 158 -14.60 12.83 -8.17
N LYS A 159 -15.66 12.35 -7.53
CA LYS A 159 -17.05 12.69 -7.89
C LYS A 159 -17.26 14.20 -7.90
N SER A 160 -16.86 14.87 -6.81
CA SER A 160 -16.98 16.33 -6.69
C SER A 160 -16.19 17.06 -7.78
N PHE A 161 -14.99 16.57 -8.09
CA PHE A 161 -14.16 17.11 -9.17
C PHE A 161 -14.84 16.97 -10.53
N PHE A 162 -15.28 15.78 -10.92
CA PHE A 162 -15.88 15.57 -12.25
C PHE A 162 -17.23 16.26 -12.41
N LYS A 163 -17.99 16.41 -11.33
CA LYS A 163 -19.21 17.22 -11.34
C LYS A 163 -18.92 18.69 -11.65
N LEU A 164 -17.83 19.24 -11.10
CA LEU A 164 -17.39 20.62 -11.35
C LEU A 164 -16.77 20.79 -12.75
N HIS A 165 -15.96 19.83 -13.18
CA HIS A 165 -15.17 19.89 -14.41
C HIS A 165 -15.80 19.12 -15.58
N GLY A 166 -17.10 18.84 -15.53
CA GLY A 166 -17.84 18.13 -16.58
C GLY A 166 -17.66 18.71 -17.98
N PRO A 167 -17.72 20.04 -18.19
CA PRO A 167 -17.45 20.65 -19.50
C PRO A 167 -16.03 20.40 -20.01
N GLU A 168 -15.02 20.48 -19.13
CA GLU A 168 -13.63 20.19 -19.51
C GLU A 168 -13.45 18.71 -19.88
N LEU A 169 -14.12 17.80 -19.18
CA LEU A 169 -14.12 16.38 -19.52
C LEU A 169 -14.81 16.13 -20.88
N ALA A 170 -15.95 16.79 -21.13
CA ALA A 170 -16.69 16.71 -22.39
C ALA A 170 -15.83 17.12 -23.59
N ASP A 171 -15.05 18.18 -23.44
CA ASP A 171 -14.15 18.67 -24.48
C ASP A 171 -13.07 17.65 -24.85
N LEU A 172 -12.71 16.72 -23.96
CA LEU A 172 -11.67 15.71 -24.14
C LEU A 172 -12.15 14.41 -24.81
N VAL A 173 -13.45 14.28 -25.05
CA VAL A 173 -14.00 13.09 -25.72
C VAL A 173 -13.35 12.93 -27.09
N SER A 174 -12.74 11.76 -27.29
CA SER A 174 -12.00 11.41 -28.49
C SER A 174 -12.78 10.46 -29.40
N LEU A 175 -13.62 9.62 -28.81
CA LEU A 175 -14.44 8.64 -29.53
C LEU A 175 -15.83 8.57 -28.90
N SER A 176 -16.82 8.18 -29.70
CA SER A 176 -18.16 7.86 -29.20
C SER A 176 -18.58 6.52 -29.77
N PHE A 177 -19.26 5.72 -28.95
CA PHE A 177 -19.95 4.50 -29.35
C PHE A 177 -21.38 4.57 -28.87
N ALA A 178 -22.33 4.21 -29.74
CA ALA A 178 -23.73 4.19 -29.36
C ALA A 178 -24.45 3.14 -30.23
N PRO A 179 -24.95 2.04 -29.64
CA PRO A 179 -25.46 0.91 -30.41
C PRO A 179 -26.74 1.26 -31.19
N GLY A 180 -27.59 2.14 -30.65
CA GLY A 180 -28.80 2.64 -31.30
C GLY A 180 -28.61 3.83 -32.24
N GLY A 181 -27.38 4.33 -32.42
CA GLY A 181 -27.12 5.57 -33.15
C GLY A 181 -26.98 6.78 -32.22
N VAL A 182 -27.65 7.90 -32.49
CA VAL A 182 -27.49 9.11 -31.65
C VAL A 182 -28.27 8.96 -30.35
N SER A 183 -27.61 9.13 -29.20
CA SER A 183 -28.25 9.18 -27.88
C SER A 183 -27.77 10.40 -27.09
N ASP A 184 -28.71 11.09 -26.45
CA ASP A 184 -28.44 12.19 -25.52
C ASP A 184 -28.03 11.68 -24.12
N LYS A 185 -28.30 10.40 -23.82
CA LYS A 185 -27.84 9.72 -22.61
C LYS A 185 -26.46 9.15 -22.86
N PHE A 186 -25.54 9.38 -21.95
CA PHE A 186 -24.19 8.82 -22.08
C PHE A 186 -23.49 8.67 -20.74
N ILE A 187 -22.37 7.97 -20.78
CA ILE A 187 -21.36 7.95 -19.71
C ILE A 187 -20.00 8.24 -20.32
N TYR A 188 -19.10 8.83 -19.55
CA TYR A 188 -17.71 8.96 -19.95
C TYR A 188 -16.95 7.71 -19.55
N VAL A 189 -16.06 7.26 -20.43
CA VAL A 189 -15.17 6.14 -20.17
C VAL A 189 -13.74 6.60 -20.42
N ILE A 190 -12.96 6.70 -19.35
CA ILE A 190 -11.56 7.08 -19.39
C ILE A 190 -10.72 5.80 -19.51
N SER A 191 -9.99 5.69 -20.60
CA SER A 191 -9.37 4.42 -21.01
C SER A 191 -8.03 4.62 -21.71
N ASP A 192 -7.11 3.67 -21.52
CA ASP A 192 -5.82 3.61 -22.21
C ASP A 192 -5.87 2.53 -23.32
N PRO A 193 -5.42 2.82 -24.56
CA PRO A 193 -5.49 1.88 -25.67
C PRO A 193 -4.61 0.62 -25.50
N ALA A 194 -3.58 0.67 -24.65
CA ALA A 194 -2.70 -0.46 -24.34
C ALA A 194 -3.17 -1.28 -23.12
N CYS A 195 -4.21 -0.84 -22.41
CA CYS A 195 -4.73 -1.46 -21.19
C CYS A 195 -5.68 -2.62 -21.50
N SER A 196 -5.30 -3.85 -21.10
CA SER A 196 -6.15 -5.04 -21.27
C SER A 196 -7.44 -4.98 -20.46
N HIS A 197 -7.36 -4.51 -19.20
CA HIS A 197 -8.53 -4.35 -18.32
C HIS A 197 -9.53 -3.35 -18.88
N CYS A 198 -9.05 -2.30 -19.55
CA CYS A 198 -9.89 -1.29 -20.16
C CYS A 198 -10.65 -1.86 -21.35
N LYS A 199 -10.00 -2.69 -22.19
CA LYS A 199 -10.66 -3.41 -23.30
C LYS A 199 -11.71 -4.39 -22.80
N ALA A 200 -11.41 -5.12 -21.72
CA ALA A 200 -12.36 -6.03 -21.10
C ALA A 200 -13.59 -5.29 -20.55
N LEU A 201 -13.40 -4.12 -19.93
CA LEU A 201 -14.51 -3.30 -19.45
C LEU A 201 -15.40 -2.82 -20.59
N LEU A 202 -14.80 -2.42 -21.72
CA LEU A 202 -15.54 -1.95 -22.90
C LEU A 202 -16.52 -2.98 -23.45
N ASP A 203 -16.18 -4.28 -23.41
CA ASP A 203 -17.10 -5.35 -23.82
C ASP A 203 -18.37 -5.35 -22.97
N GLY A 204 -18.24 -5.24 -21.64
CA GLY A 204 -19.39 -5.15 -20.73
C GLY A 204 -20.15 -3.82 -20.87
N LEU A 205 -19.44 -2.71 -21.11
CA LEU A 205 -20.07 -1.41 -21.31
C LEU A 205 -20.86 -1.31 -22.62
N GLU A 206 -20.50 -2.07 -23.65
CA GLU A 206 -21.29 -2.16 -24.89
C GLU A 206 -22.67 -2.80 -24.65
N GLU A 207 -22.73 -3.83 -23.81
CA GLU A 207 -23.98 -4.46 -23.38
C GLU A 207 -24.82 -3.49 -22.56
N VAL A 208 -24.20 -2.81 -21.58
CA VAL A 208 -24.84 -1.75 -20.79
C VAL A 208 -25.35 -0.61 -21.67
N ALA A 209 -24.58 -0.19 -22.68
CA ALA A 209 -24.97 0.84 -23.62
C ALA A 209 -26.22 0.45 -24.43
N ALA A 210 -26.31 -0.82 -24.82
CA ALA A 210 -27.46 -1.35 -25.53
C ALA A 210 -28.70 -1.48 -24.63
N GLU A 211 -28.54 -1.99 -23.41
CA GLU A 211 -29.63 -2.16 -22.45
C GLU A 211 -30.22 -0.83 -21.96
N ALA A 212 -29.36 0.16 -21.69
CA ALA A 212 -29.75 1.45 -21.13
C ALA A 212 -30.01 2.55 -22.19
N ASP A 213 -29.88 2.22 -23.48
CA ASP A 213 -30.01 3.16 -24.60
C ASP A 213 -29.12 4.41 -24.43
N LEU A 214 -27.84 4.18 -24.12
CA LEU A 214 -26.86 5.22 -23.87
C LEU A 214 -25.65 5.13 -24.81
N ALA A 215 -24.96 6.25 -24.96
CA ALA A 215 -23.67 6.33 -25.63
C ALA A 215 -22.50 6.20 -24.65
N LEU A 216 -21.42 5.57 -25.09
CA LEU A 216 -20.12 5.61 -24.42
C LEU A 216 -19.29 6.73 -25.03
N LYS A 217 -18.93 7.74 -24.23
CA LYS A 217 -18.02 8.82 -24.64
C LYS A 217 -16.62 8.54 -24.11
N LEU A 218 -15.72 8.15 -25.01
CA LEU A 218 -14.37 7.74 -24.67
C LEU A 218 -13.42 8.92 -24.54
N VAL A 219 -12.79 9.05 -23.37
CA VAL A 219 -11.68 9.96 -23.11
C VAL A 219 -10.40 9.14 -23.05
N ILE A 220 -9.49 9.33 -24.00
CA ILE A 220 -8.29 8.51 -24.06
C ILE A 220 -7.21 9.07 -23.14
N TYR A 221 -6.82 8.29 -22.13
CA TYR A 221 -5.77 8.64 -21.16
C TYR A 221 -4.59 7.67 -21.26
N PRO A 222 -3.51 8.01 -22.00
CA PRO A 222 -2.39 7.10 -22.25
C PRO A 222 -1.37 7.06 -21.09
N VAL A 223 -1.81 6.57 -19.94
CA VAL A 223 -1.03 6.53 -18.69
C VAL A 223 -0.01 5.38 -18.64
N LEU A 224 -0.12 4.35 -19.48
CA LEU A 224 0.78 3.19 -19.48
C LEU A 224 2.08 3.37 -20.28
N GLY A 225 2.43 4.61 -20.61
CA GLY A 225 3.73 4.99 -21.19
C GLY A 225 3.71 5.25 -22.70
N GLU A 226 4.90 5.21 -23.31
CA GLU A 226 5.11 5.71 -24.69
C GLU A 226 4.33 4.95 -25.75
N ASN A 227 4.11 3.65 -25.55
CA ASN A 227 3.28 2.87 -26.45
C ASN A 227 1.81 3.37 -26.44
N SER A 228 1.26 3.63 -25.26
CA SER A 228 -0.11 4.16 -25.14
C SER A 228 -0.25 5.53 -25.77
N LYS A 229 0.78 6.38 -25.63
CA LYS A 229 0.82 7.70 -26.29
C LYS A 229 0.86 7.58 -27.81
N ALA A 230 1.70 6.68 -28.34
CA ALA A 230 1.75 6.40 -29.77
C ALA A 230 0.39 5.90 -30.30
N MET A 231 -0.21 4.92 -29.62
CA MET A 231 -1.54 4.38 -29.94
C MET A 231 -2.61 5.48 -29.94
N THR A 232 -2.61 6.33 -28.91
CA THR A 232 -3.54 7.47 -28.81
C THR A 232 -3.35 8.46 -29.96
N ALA A 233 -2.10 8.77 -30.29
CA ALA A 233 -1.79 9.63 -31.43
C ALA A 233 -2.29 9.02 -32.74
N HIS A 234 -2.09 7.73 -32.97
CA HIS A 234 -2.59 7.05 -34.16
C HIS A 234 -4.13 7.10 -34.25
N VAL A 235 -4.84 6.87 -33.13
CA VAL A 235 -6.30 7.00 -33.07
C VAL A 235 -6.77 8.39 -33.48
N ILE A 236 -6.15 9.44 -32.91
CA ILE A 236 -6.57 10.83 -33.14
C ILE A 236 -6.18 11.31 -34.54
N CYS A 237 -4.95 11.03 -34.97
CA CYS A 237 -4.41 11.57 -36.22
C CYS A 237 -4.97 10.88 -37.46
N GLU A 238 -5.25 9.57 -37.38
CA GLU A 238 -5.85 8.80 -38.48
C GLU A 238 -7.38 8.72 -38.37
N HIS A 239 -7.99 9.47 -37.44
CA HIS A 239 -9.43 9.50 -37.23
C HIS A 239 -10.06 8.10 -37.05
N LEU A 240 -9.38 7.22 -36.30
CA LEU A 240 -9.85 5.86 -36.08
C LEU A 240 -11.13 5.86 -35.25
N GLY A 241 -12.09 5.01 -35.62
CA GLY A 241 -13.32 4.83 -34.86
C GLY A 241 -13.17 3.91 -33.65
N TYR A 242 -14.24 3.81 -32.86
CA TYR A 242 -14.31 2.99 -31.64
C TYR A 242 -13.93 1.52 -31.86
N GLY A 243 -14.43 0.87 -32.92
CA GLY A 243 -14.09 -0.53 -33.21
C GLY A 243 -12.59 -0.75 -33.48
N ALA A 244 -11.95 0.19 -34.19
CA ALA A 244 -10.51 0.17 -34.43
C ALA A 244 -9.72 0.39 -33.13
N TYR A 245 -10.18 1.31 -32.26
CA TYR A 245 -9.59 1.52 -30.94
C TYR A 245 -9.61 0.25 -30.08
N LYS A 246 -10.76 -0.41 -29.97
CA LYS A 246 -10.95 -1.61 -29.12
C LYS A 246 -10.04 -2.77 -29.54
N THR A 247 -9.85 -2.94 -30.85
CA THR A 247 -9.07 -4.05 -31.43
C THR A 247 -7.61 -3.70 -31.71
N MET A 248 -7.21 -2.43 -31.51
CA MET A 248 -5.86 -1.95 -31.74
C MET A 248 -4.84 -2.75 -30.93
N LYS A 249 -3.74 -3.14 -31.57
CA LYS A 249 -2.58 -3.76 -30.93
C LYS A 249 -1.45 -2.75 -30.82
N LYS A 250 -0.41 -3.13 -30.07
CA LYS A 250 0.84 -2.37 -29.96
C LYS A 250 1.27 -1.88 -31.34
N ILE A 251 1.48 -0.58 -31.46
CA ILE A 251 2.03 0.01 -32.68
C ILE A 251 3.47 0.43 -32.39
N GLY A 252 4.28 0.48 -33.46
CA GLY A 252 5.60 1.10 -33.37
C GLY A 252 5.50 2.59 -33.04
N PRO A 253 6.63 3.31 -32.96
CA PRO A 253 6.60 4.76 -32.77
C PRO A 253 5.75 5.42 -33.86
N ALA A 254 4.59 5.98 -33.47
CA ALA A 254 3.71 6.69 -34.37
C ALA A 254 4.20 8.14 -34.50
N LYS A 255 4.19 8.67 -35.72
CA LYS A 255 4.42 10.11 -35.94
C LYS A 255 3.19 10.84 -35.40
N GLY A 256 3.32 11.45 -34.22
CA GLY A 256 2.23 12.22 -33.62
C GLY A 256 1.85 13.43 -34.48
N CYS A 257 0.61 13.90 -34.31
CA CYS A 257 0.14 15.18 -34.84
C CYS A 257 -0.13 16.16 -33.69
N GLU A 258 -0.15 17.45 -34.01
CA GLU A 258 -0.35 18.51 -33.01
C GLU A 258 -1.66 18.34 -32.24
N LYS A 259 -2.73 17.95 -32.94
CA LYS A 259 -4.05 17.66 -32.33
C LYS A 259 -3.96 16.57 -31.26
N ALA A 260 -3.21 15.50 -31.53
CA ALA A 260 -3.02 14.42 -30.56
C ALA A 260 -2.22 14.89 -29.35
N ASN A 261 -1.11 15.61 -29.56
CA ASN A 261 -0.30 16.12 -28.46
C ASN A 261 -1.10 17.07 -27.56
N GLN A 262 -1.87 17.99 -28.14
CA GLN A 262 -2.73 18.90 -27.39
C GLN A 262 -3.80 18.13 -26.60
N ARG A 263 -4.44 17.14 -27.21
CA ARG A 263 -5.45 16.30 -26.54
C ARG A 263 -4.85 15.53 -25.37
N ILE A 264 -3.73 14.85 -25.59
CA ILE A 264 -3.02 14.06 -24.59
C ILE A 264 -2.64 14.95 -23.41
N ASN A 265 -2.01 16.10 -23.66
CA ASN A 265 -1.59 17.02 -22.60
C ASN A 265 -2.77 17.52 -21.78
N LYS A 266 -3.86 17.98 -22.43
CA LYS A 266 -5.07 18.42 -21.70
C LYS A 266 -5.71 17.29 -20.88
N THR A 267 -5.70 16.06 -21.39
CA THR A 267 -6.18 14.91 -20.62
C THR A 267 -5.32 14.64 -19.40
N PHE A 268 -3.99 14.65 -19.53
CA PHE A 268 -3.09 14.56 -18.38
C PHE A 268 -3.32 15.70 -17.39
N ASP A 269 -3.44 16.94 -17.86
CA ASP A 269 -3.63 18.11 -17.01
C ASP A 269 -4.93 18.03 -16.19
N LEU A 270 -6.03 17.57 -16.81
CA LEU A 270 -7.30 17.41 -16.10
C LEU A 270 -7.25 16.26 -15.09
N LEU A 271 -6.78 15.08 -15.51
CA LEU A 271 -6.80 13.88 -14.67
C LEU A 271 -5.78 13.93 -13.54
N ASN A 272 -4.62 14.56 -13.74
CA ASN A 272 -3.66 14.77 -12.66
C ASN A 272 -4.21 15.72 -11.58
N LYS A 273 -5.02 16.73 -11.95
CA LYS A 273 -5.70 17.59 -10.97
C LYS A 273 -6.75 16.85 -10.15
N ALA A 274 -7.33 15.79 -10.73
CA ALA A 274 -8.25 14.88 -10.06
C ALA A 274 -7.55 13.78 -9.23
N ASP A 275 -6.21 13.80 -9.16
CA ASP A 275 -5.38 12.72 -8.60
C ASP A 275 -5.69 11.33 -9.22
N VAL A 276 -6.00 11.33 -10.52
CA VAL A 276 -6.23 10.10 -11.30
C VAL A 276 -4.94 9.75 -12.03
N SER A 277 -4.36 8.62 -11.65
CA SER A 277 -3.13 8.05 -12.26
C SER A 277 -3.33 6.63 -12.79
N PHE A 278 -4.59 6.21 -12.94
CA PHE A 278 -4.99 4.86 -13.32
C PHE A 278 -6.16 4.86 -14.30
N VAL A 279 -6.40 3.70 -14.90
CA VAL A 279 -7.50 3.38 -15.81
C VAL A 279 -7.88 1.89 -15.63
N PRO A 280 -9.10 1.47 -16.02
CA PRO A 280 -10.20 2.30 -16.52
C PRO A 280 -10.92 3.07 -15.41
N LEU A 281 -11.67 4.09 -15.81
CA LEU A 281 -12.53 4.89 -14.95
C LEU A 281 -13.81 5.26 -15.72
N VAL A 282 -14.97 5.08 -15.10
CA VAL A 282 -16.27 5.44 -15.68
C VAL A 282 -16.87 6.59 -14.89
N VAL A 283 -17.40 7.59 -15.58
CA VAL A 283 -17.99 8.79 -14.95
C VAL A 283 -19.37 9.04 -15.54
N ALA A 284 -20.35 9.33 -14.67
CA ALA A 284 -21.68 9.75 -15.09
C ALA A 284 -21.63 10.98 -16.00
N HIS A 285 -22.61 11.17 -16.90
CA HIS A 285 -22.64 12.38 -17.75
C HIS A 285 -22.64 13.70 -16.97
N ASP A 286 -23.20 13.69 -15.76
CA ASP A 286 -23.30 14.83 -14.83
C ASP A 286 -22.24 14.80 -13.72
N GLY A 287 -21.34 13.81 -13.73
CA GLY A 287 -20.33 13.60 -12.71
C GLY A 287 -20.87 13.16 -11.34
N SER A 288 -22.14 12.77 -11.22
CA SER A 288 -22.77 12.37 -9.95
C SER A 288 -22.16 11.11 -9.34
N TRP A 289 -21.59 10.23 -10.16
CA TRP A 289 -20.89 9.03 -9.72
C TRP A 289 -19.67 8.75 -10.59
N VAL A 290 -18.77 7.96 -10.01
CA VAL A 290 -17.50 7.53 -10.59
C VAL A 290 -17.30 6.08 -10.20
N VAL A 291 -16.92 5.22 -11.16
CA VAL A 291 -16.57 3.81 -10.94
C VAL A 291 -15.13 3.59 -11.37
N GLU A 292 -14.32 3.08 -10.44
CA GLU A 292 -12.88 2.90 -10.61
C GLU A 292 -12.55 1.45 -10.93
N GLY A 293 -11.61 1.25 -11.86
CA GLY A 293 -11.19 -0.09 -12.26
C GLY A 293 -12.20 -0.80 -13.15
N ASN A 294 -11.94 -2.08 -13.38
CA ASN A 294 -12.76 -2.94 -14.25
C ASN A 294 -13.98 -3.50 -13.49
N ASP A 295 -14.82 -2.61 -12.98
CA ASP A 295 -16.00 -2.96 -12.18
C ASP A 295 -17.30 -2.65 -12.94
N ILE A 296 -17.66 -3.55 -13.85
CA ILE A 296 -18.92 -3.44 -14.59
C ILE A 296 -20.15 -3.52 -13.68
N CYS A 297 -20.03 -4.14 -12.51
CA CYS A 297 -21.14 -4.35 -11.59
C CYS A 297 -21.57 -3.06 -10.92
N SER A 298 -20.60 -2.28 -10.42
CA SER A 298 -20.88 -0.94 -9.88
C SER A 298 -21.47 0.00 -10.94
N VAL A 299 -21.05 -0.11 -12.21
CA VAL A 299 -21.67 0.66 -13.30
C VAL A 299 -23.14 0.26 -13.49
N ARG A 300 -23.43 -1.04 -13.55
CA ARG A 300 -24.81 -1.55 -13.69
C ARG A 300 -25.69 -1.15 -12.51
N GLU A 301 -25.16 -1.21 -11.29
CA GLU A 301 -25.84 -0.76 -10.07
C GLU A 301 -26.21 0.73 -10.15
N HIS A 302 -25.25 1.60 -10.51
CA HIS A 302 -25.52 3.03 -10.66
C HIS A 302 -26.55 3.37 -11.74
N LEU A 303 -26.67 2.53 -12.76
CA LEU A 303 -27.66 2.66 -13.83
C LEU A 303 -28.99 1.97 -13.52
N GLY A 304 -29.12 1.31 -12.37
CA GLY A 304 -30.32 0.56 -11.99
C GLY A 304 -30.59 -0.65 -12.87
N LEU A 305 -29.55 -1.24 -13.46
CA LEU A 305 -29.63 -2.45 -14.28
C LEU A 305 -29.45 -3.70 -13.43
N ASP A 306 -30.03 -4.82 -13.88
CA ASP A 306 -29.77 -6.12 -13.28
C ASP A 306 -28.27 -6.46 -13.32
N PRO A 307 -27.73 -7.28 -12.41
CA PRO A 307 -26.30 -7.68 -12.39
C PRO A 307 -25.79 -8.36 -13.68
N GLY A 308 -26.67 -8.66 -14.64
CA GLY A 308 -26.34 -9.29 -15.91
C GLY A 308 -26.15 -10.80 -15.78
N THR A 309 -26.32 -11.52 -16.89
CA THR A 309 -25.94 -12.93 -16.99
C THR A 309 -24.45 -12.97 -17.32
N GLY A 310 -23.61 -13.31 -16.34
CA GLY A 310 -22.14 -13.30 -16.45
C GLY A 310 -21.52 -14.29 -17.45
N GLU A 311 -22.11 -14.48 -18.62
CA GLU A 311 -21.64 -15.43 -19.65
C GLU A 311 -20.40 -14.92 -20.41
N LYS A 312 -20.04 -13.63 -20.32
CA LYS A 312 -18.83 -13.08 -20.97
C LYS A 312 -17.93 -12.17 -20.13
N GLY A 313 -18.36 -11.79 -18.93
CA GLY A 313 -17.55 -11.08 -17.93
C GLY A 313 -18.10 -11.43 -16.56
N GLY A 314 -17.24 -11.94 -15.68
CA GLY A 314 -17.61 -12.60 -14.42
C GLY A 314 -18.85 -12.01 -13.75
N GLY A 315 -19.87 -12.85 -13.53
CA GLY A 315 -21.15 -12.41 -13.01
C GLY A 315 -21.00 -11.59 -11.73
N CYS A 316 -21.78 -10.51 -11.65
CA CYS A 316 -21.86 -9.65 -10.48
C CYS A 316 -22.46 -10.45 -9.32
N LYS A 317 -21.60 -11.08 -8.52
CA LYS A 317 -22.04 -11.66 -7.26
C LYS A 317 -22.38 -10.50 -6.35
N LYS A 318 -23.68 -10.35 -6.06
CA LYS A 318 -24.08 -9.70 -4.81
C LYS A 318 -23.44 -10.51 -3.71
N ASP A 319 -22.53 -9.91 -2.95
CA ASP A 319 -22.15 -10.47 -1.67
C ASP A 319 -23.45 -10.61 -0.87
N GLN A 320 -23.92 -11.85 -0.72
CA GLN A 320 -24.98 -12.15 0.23
C GLN A 320 -24.36 -11.87 1.60
N GLU A 321 -24.79 -10.77 2.23
CA GLU A 321 -24.67 -10.61 3.67
C GLU A 321 -25.45 -11.76 4.33
N ASP A 322 -24.72 -12.77 4.79
CA ASP A 322 -25.12 -13.72 5.83
C ASP A 322 -24.21 -13.55 7.05
#